data_AF-A0A2W5T4P4-F1
#
_entry.id   AF-A0A2W5T4P4-F1
#
_cell.length_a   1.000
_cell.length_b   1.000
_cell.length_c   1.000
_cell.angle_alpha   90.00
_cell.angle_beta   90.00
_cell.angle_gamma   90.00
#
_symmetry.space_group_name_H-M   'P 1'
#
loop_
_entity.id
_entity.type
_entity.pdbx_description
1 polymer ?
#
loop_
_entity_poly.entity_id
_entity_poly.type
_entity_poly.pdbx_seq_one_letter_code
_entity_poly.pdbx_strand_id
1 'polypeptide(L)'
;MVAALIGALIWKPWEKISNDAGAPSSESSAISEEPSNETTEEATTEPEDTTTEKTEDTTTERTTTTTSRQATGTDIPGLGRQGFTANSAATCNADDEWVYAGVNEDGDKVVICQVGDTDGFYYRGWYHEGALERDVTSRSPDGRSYSMKSGGTVINIDGSALSVVQNGKTFSSTVFDDVATREPDWG
;
A
#
# COMPACT_ATOMS: atom_id res chain seq x y z
N MET A 1 -13.11 -37.73 -30.76
CA MET A 1 -12.99 -36.31 -30.39
C MET A 1 -12.50 -36.25 -28.96
N VAL A 2 -11.29 -35.74 -28.73
CA VAL A 2 -10.70 -35.60 -27.39
C VAL A 2 -11.05 -34.20 -26.90
N ALA A 3 -11.78 -34.09 -25.80
CA ALA A 3 -12.08 -32.82 -25.15
C ALA A 3 -10.91 -32.45 -24.23
N ALA A 4 -10.14 -31.44 -24.62
CA ALA A 4 -9.13 -30.84 -23.76
C ALA A 4 -9.75 -29.64 -23.03
N LEU A 5 -9.89 -29.77 -21.71
CA LEU A 5 -10.17 -28.68 -20.77
C LEU A 5 -8.92 -27.81 -20.68
N ILE A 6 -8.97 -26.60 -21.24
CA ILE A 6 -7.95 -25.59 -20.96
C ILE A 6 -8.43 -24.80 -19.74
N GLY A 7 -7.98 -25.22 -18.57
CA GLY A 7 -8.10 -24.44 -17.34
C GLY A 7 -7.22 -23.19 -17.45
N ALA A 8 -7.84 -22.02 -17.37
CA ALA A 8 -7.10 -20.77 -17.24
C ALA A 8 -6.52 -20.67 -15.81
N LEU A 9 -5.20 -20.82 -15.70
CA LEU A 9 -4.45 -20.44 -14.51
C LEU A 9 -4.40 -18.91 -14.45
N ILE A 10 -5.33 -18.32 -13.69
CA ILE A 10 -5.30 -16.89 -13.36
C ILE A 10 -4.24 -16.70 -12.27
N TRP A 11 -3.06 -16.20 -12.67
CA TRP A 11 -1.99 -15.90 -11.73
C TRP A 11 -2.32 -14.60 -10.99
N LYS A 12 -2.77 -14.72 -9.73
CA LYS A 12 -2.97 -13.58 -8.83
C LYS A 12 -1.66 -13.33 -8.05
N PRO A 13 -0.99 -12.18 -8.18
CA PRO A 13 0.31 -11.92 -7.53
C PRO A 13 0.25 -11.67 -6.01
N TRP A 14 -0.93 -11.70 -5.38
CA TRP A 14 -1.14 -11.20 -4.02
C TRP A 14 -1.38 -12.28 -2.96
N GLU A 15 -1.43 -13.57 -3.32
CA GLU A 15 -1.66 -14.68 -2.38
C GLU A 15 -0.41 -15.11 -1.57
N LYS A 16 0.77 -14.54 -1.82
CA LYS A 16 2.04 -14.99 -1.18
C LYS A 16 2.54 -14.07 -0.06
N ILE A 17 1.66 -13.62 0.83
CA ILE A 17 2.08 -12.87 2.02
C ILE A 17 1.41 -13.43 3.27
N SER A 18 1.64 -14.71 3.54
CA SER A 18 1.43 -15.28 4.88
C SER A 18 2.78 -15.36 5.57
N ASN A 19 2.97 -14.51 6.57
CA ASN A 19 4.08 -14.56 7.50
C ASN A 19 3.87 -15.74 8.46
N ASP A 20 4.76 -16.73 8.46
CA ASP A 20 4.86 -17.70 9.54
C ASP A 20 5.85 -17.16 10.58
N ALA A 21 5.33 -16.93 11.78
CA ALA A 21 6.04 -16.39 12.91
C ALA A 21 6.90 -17.47 13.57
N GLY A 22 8.21 -17.19 13.66
CA GLY A 22 9.12 -17.48 14.77
C GLY A 22 8.98 -18.77 15.59
N ALA A 23 10.06 -19.55 15.58
CA ALA A 23 10.53 -20.27 16.76
C ALA A 23 12.03 -19.94 16.95
N PRO A 24 12.47 -19.37 18.09
CA PRO A 24 13.88 -19.30 18.42
C PRO A 24 14.28 -20.60 19.13
N SER A 25 15.27 -21.33 18.61
CA SER A 25 15.99 -22.33 19.39
C SER A 25 17.39 -21.80 19.66
N SER A 26 17.67 -21.63 20.95
CA SER A 26 18.99 -21.34 21.52
C SER A 26 19.94 -22.55 21.43
N GLU A 27 21.17 -22.34 21.91
CA GLU A 27 22.35 -23.23 22.04
C GLU A 27 23.38 -23.06 20.90
N SER A 28 24.69 -22.86 21.09
CA SER A 28 25.59 -23.02 22.23
C SER A 28 26.88 -22.19 22.03
N SER A 29 27.64 -21.98 23.11
CA SER A 29 28.86 -21.14 23.26
C SER A 29 30.19 -21.82 22.86
N ALA A 30 31.24 -20.96 22.77
CA ALA A 30 32.70 -21.20 22.97
C ALA A 30 33.55 -21.64 21.75
N ILE A 31 34.80 -21.20 21.48
CA ILE A 31 35.81 -20.33 22.16
C ILE A 31 37.00 -20.04 21.17
N SER A 32 37.77 -18.97 21.47
CA SER A 32 39.23 -18.70 21.23
C SER A 32 39.79 -17.97 19.99
N GLU A 33 40.65 -17.00 20.36
CA GLU A 33 41.63 -16.14 19.67
C GLU A 33 42.78 -16.96 18.97
N GLU A 34 43.74 -16.47 18.18
CA GLU A 34 44.41 -15.17 17.97
C GLU A 34 45.13 -15.22 16.57
N PRO A 35 46.14 -14.39 16.21
CA PRO A 35 46.17 -13.53 15.02
C PRO A 35 47.14 -14.06 13.94
N SER A 36 47.19 -13.40 12.79
CA SER A 36 48.43 -13.38 12.01
C SER A 36 48.55 -12.09 11.20
N ASN A 37 49.71 -11.48 11.37
CA ASN A 37 50.17 -10.23 10.80
C ASN A 37 51.10 -10.57 9.62
N GLU A 38 51.00 -9.84 8.49
CA GLU A 38 52.10 -9.43 7.58
C GLU A 38 51.51 -9.03 6.21
N THR A 39 51.56 -7.76 5.79
CA THR A 39 52.64 -6.99 5.11
C THR A 39 52.58 -7.11 3.57
N THR A 40 52.57 -5.94 2.91
CA THR A 40 53.30 -5.58 1.66
C THR A 40 52.47 -5.16 0.42
N GLU A 41 52.56 -3.85 0.17
CA GLU A 41 52.76 -3.08 -1.09
C GLU A 41 51.68 -2.90 -2.18
N GLU A 42 51.44 -1.59 -2.40
CA GLU A 42 51.31 -0.82 -3.64
C GLU A 42 50.74 -1.47 -4.93
N ALA A 43 49.66 -0.86 -5.43
CA ALA A 43 49.58 -0.44 -6.83
C ALA A 43 48.53 0.68 -6.99
N THR A 44 49.01 1.89 -7.24
CA THR A 44 48.27 2.97 -7.90
C THR A 44 47.84 2.49 -9.28
N THR A 45 46.53 2.46 -9.52
CA THR A 45 45.95 2.49 -10.87
C THR A 45 44.68 3.32 -10.81
N GLU A 46 44.76 4.50 -11.41
CA GLU A 46 43.63 5.36 -11.80
C GLU A 46 42.82 4.66 -12.91
N PRO A 47 41.49 4.53 -12.81
CA PRO A 47 40.65 4.31 -13.96
C PRO A 47 39.99 5.61 -14.42
N GLU A 48 40.08 5.80 -15.74
CA GLU A 48 39.65 6.89 -16.59
C GLU A 48 38.21 7.39 -16.34
N ASP A 49 38.04 8.70 -16.58
CA ASP A 49 36.77 9.42 -16.75
C ASP A 49 35.77 8.63 -17.62
N THR A 50 34.85 7.93 -16.97
CA THR A 50 33.62 7.48 -17.64
C THR A 50 32.60 8.59 -17.54
N THR A 51 32.52 9.39 -18.60
CA THR A 51 31.37 10.28 -18.86
C THR A 51 30.11 9.44 -18.85
N THR A 52 29.38 9.47 -17.75
CA THR A 52 28.05 8.84 -17.65
C THR A 52 27.10 9.73 -18.43
N GLU A 53 26.67 9.26 -19.61
CA GLU A 53 25.51 9.82 -20.30
C GLU A 53 24.32 9.81 -19.33
N LYS A 54 23.99 11.01 -18.85
CA LYS A 54 22.74 11.28 -18.15
C LYS A 54 21.62 11.10 -19.17
N THR A 55 21.10 9.89 -19.32
CA THR A 55 19.79 9.68 -19.92
C THR A 55 18.79 10.32 -18.97
N GLU A 56 18.45 11.57 -19.29
CA GLU A 56 17.40 12.33 -18.65
C GLU A 56 16.07 11.68 -19.05
N ASP A 57 15.69 10.67 -18.27
CA ASP A 57 14.40 9.99 -18.36
C ASP A 57 13.33 11.01 -17.95
N THR A 58 12.95 11.86 -18.91
CA THR A 58 11.89 12.85 -18.76
C THR A 58 10.58 12.07 -18.78
N THR A 59 10.27 11.42 -17.65
CA THR A 59 8.92 10.95 -17.36
C THR A 59 8.06 12.20 -17.28
N THR A 60 7.28 12.43 -18.34
CA THR A 60 6.26 13.47 -18.36
C THR A 60 5.20 13.06 -17.34
N GLU A 61 5.31 13.58 -16.11
CA GLU A 61 4.22 13.55 -15.14
C GLU A 61 3.03 14.26 -15.78
N ARG A 62 2.04 13.48 -16.20
CA ARG A 62 0.74 14.02 -16.58
C ARG A 62 0.05 14.43 -15.29
N THR A 63 0.23 15.69 -14.91
CA THR A 63 -0.58 16.31 -13.86
C THR A 63 -1.99 16.52 -14.41
N THR A 64 -2.83 15.50 -14.35
CA THR A 64 -4.27 15.67 -14.47
C THR A 64 -4.73 16.32 -13.16
N THR A 65 -4.96 17.64 -13.18
CA THR A 65 -5.53 18.36 -12.04
C THR A 65 -7.03 18.08 -11.97
N THR A 66 -7.40 16.84 -11.63
CA THR A 66 -8.77 16.53 -11.24
C THR A 66 -8.95 17.08 -9.83
N THR A 67 -9.75 18.14 -9.70
CA THR A 67 -10.07 18.70 -8.38
C THR A 67 -11.04 17.76 -7.70
N SER A 68 -10.54 16.97 -6.74
CA SER A 68 -11.36 16.11 -5.91
C SER A 68 -12.34 16.94 -5.09
N ARG A 69 -13.58 16.48 -4.99
CA ARG A 69 -14.63 17.14 -4.22
C ARG A 69 -14.61 16.58 -2.80
N GLN A 70 -14.56 17.48 -1.83
CA GLN A 70 -14.80 17.10 -0.45
C GLN A 70 -16.32 16.97 -0.25
N ALA A 71 -16.78 15.73 -0.10
CA ALA A 71 -18.16 15.37 0.14
C ALA A 71 -18.40 15.10 1.63
N THR A 72 -19.64 15.24 2.09
CA THR A 72 -20.06 14.60 3.33
C THR A 72 -20.40 13.14 3.04
N GLY A 73 -20.30 12.24 4.03
CA GLY A 73 -20.50 10.80 3.81
C GLY A 73 -21.83 10.41 3.12
N THR A 74 -22.85 11.29 3.17
CA THR A 74 -24.15 11.11 2.51
C THR A 74 -24.17 11.52 1.05
N ASP A 75 -23.19 12.28 0.56
CA ASP A 75 -23.19 12.83 -0.81
C ASP A 75 -22.53 11.88 -1.82
N ILE A 76 -21.77 10.88 -1.36
CA ILE A 76 -21.13 9.88 -2.21
C ILE A 76 -22.13 8.73 -2.49
N PRO A 77 -22.54 8.51 -3.76
CA PRO A 77 -23.51 7.47 -4.07
C PRO A 77 -23.06 6.08 -3.64
N GLY A 78 -23.93 5.37 -2.90
CA GLY A 78 -23.66 4.02 -2.42
C GLY A 78 -22.76 3.94 -1.19
N LEU A 79 -22.27 5.07 -0.66
CA LEU A 79 -21.56 5.11 0.62
C LEU A 79 -22.57 5.10 1.77
N GLY A 80 -22.54 4.03 2.57
CA GLY A 80 -23.33 3.88 3.79
C GLY A 80 -22.49 4.02 5.06
N ARG A 81 -23.06 3.66 6.21
CA ARG A 81 -22.38 3.72 7.53
C ARG A 81 -21.10 2.87 7.62
N GLN A 82 -20.96 1.81 6.84
CA GLN A 82 -19.77 0.96 6.91
C GLN A 82 -18.87 1.07 5.69
N GLY A 83 -19.31 1.77 4.65
CA GLY A 83 -18.58 1.89 3.40
C GLY A 83 -19.50 1.68 2.20
N PHE A 84 -18.96 1.22 1.08
CA PHE A 84 -19.70 1.12 -0.16
C PHE A 84 -20.60 -0.12 -0.19
N THR A 85 -21.91 0.07 -0.08
CA THR A 85 -22.90 -1.01 0.13
C THR A 85 -22.98 -2.02 -1.01
N ALA A 86 -22.61 -1.61 -2.22
CA ALA A 86 -22.56 -2.48 -3.40
C ALA A 86 -21.18 -3.13 -3.62
N ASN A 87 -20.18 -2.86 -2.76
CA ASN A 87 -18.82 -3.39 -2.88
C ASN A 87 -18.26 -3.78 -1.50
N SER A 88 -18.35 -5.08 -1.19
CA SER A 88 -17.88 -5.62 0.10
C SER A 88 -16.38 -5.48 0.31
N ALA A 89 -15.57 -5.31 -0.75
CA ALA A 89 -14.13 -5.07 -0.60
C ALA A 89 -13.82 -3.65 -0.11
N ALA A 90 -14.76 -2.72 -0.20
CA ALA A 90 -14.64 -1.34 0.27
C ALA A 90 -15.72 -1.02 1.32
N THR A 91 -16.03 -2.00 2.16
CA THR A 91 -16.92 -1.89 3.33
C THR A 91 -16.12 -2.31 4.56
N CYS A 92 -16.35 -1.76 5.74
CA CYS A 92 -15.69 -2.16 6.98
C CYS A 92 -16.17 -3.54 7.46
N ASN A 93 -15.39 -4.19 8.31
CA ASN A 93 -15.70 -5.49 8.92
C ASN A 93 -16.64 -5.32 10.12
N ALA A 94 -17.40 -6.37 10.44
CA ALA A 94 -18.31 -6.42 11.59
C ALA A 94 -19.22 -5.18 11.68
N ASP A 95 -19.19 -4.45 12.79
CA ASP A 95 -19.92 -3.19 13.03
C ASP A 95 -18.99 -1.96 12.93
N ASP A 96 -17.77 -2.13 12.43
CA ASP A 96 -16.81 -1.04 12.29
C ASP A 96 -17.32 0.00 11.28
N GLU A 97 -16.90 1.24 11.50
CA GLU A 97 -17.30 2.40 10.74
C GLU A 97 -16.08 3.04 10.07
N TRP A 98 -16.26 3.52 8.84
CA TRP A 98 -15.21 4.25 8.12
C TRP A 98 -14.98 5.65 8.68
N VAL A 99 -13.73 6.11 8.68
CA VAL A 99 -13.31 7.49 8.99
C VAL A 99 -12.87 8.27 7.76
N TYR A 100 -12.49 7.55 6.71
CA TYR A 100 -12.19 8.08 5.39
C TYR A 100 -12.80 7.19 4.31
N ALA A 101 -13.33 7.78 3.24
CA ALA A 101 -13.79 7.08 2.06
C ALA A 101 -13.37 7.85 0.79
N GLY A 102 -13.00 7.14 -0.26
CA GLY A 102 -12.66 7.71 -1.56
C GLY A 102 -13.21 6.86 -2.71
N VAL A 103 -13.65 7.52 -3.77
CA VAL A 103 -14.15 6.87 -4.99
C VAL A 103 -13.80 7.68 -6.24
N ASN A 104 -13.61 6.99 -7.36
CA ASN A 104 -13.54 7.60 -8.69
C ASN A 104 -14.55 7.00 -9.68
N GLU A 105 -14.64 7.62 -10.86
CA GLU A 105 -15.50 7.20 -11.97
C GLU A 105 -15.08 5.86 -12.59
N ASP A 106 -13.79 5.51 -12.49
CA ASP A 106 -13.24 4.22 -12.92
C ASP A 106 -13.66 3.05 -12.01
N GLY A 107 -14.29 3.35 -10.88
CA GLY A 107 -14.85 2.37 -9.95
C GLY A 107 -13.90 1.93 -8.83
N ASP A 108 -12.72 2.56 -8.70
CA ASP A 108 -11.90 2.40 -7.49
C ASP A 108 -12.67 2.94 -6.29
N LYS A 109 -12.69 2.17 -5.20
CA LYS A 109 -13.42 2.48 -3.97
C LYS A 109 -12.58 2.05 -2.79
N VAL A 110 -12.35 2.95 -1.84
CA VAL A 110 -11.56 2.65 -0.65
C VAL A 110 -12.21 3.23 0.59
N VAL A 111 -11.98 2.57 1.72
CA VAL A 111 -12.30 3.06 3.05
C VAL A 111 -11.13 2.85 4.00
N ILE A 112 -10.97 3.77 4.95
CA ILE A 112 -10.23 3.51 6.18
C ILE A 112 -11.25 3.32 7.28
N CYS A 113 -11.20 2.16 7.91
CA CYS A 113 -12.08 1.72 8.97
C CYS A 113 -11.40 1.87 10.33
N GLN A 114 -12.17 2.25 11.34
CA GLN A 114 -11.74 2.26 12.73
C GLN A 114 -12.29 1.03 13.45
N VAL A 115 -11.46 0.36 14.24
CA VAL A 115 -11.82 -0.85 14.99
C VAL A 115 -12.56 -0.44 16.26
N GLY A 116 -13.89 -0.51 16.26
CA GLY A 116 -14.72 0.01 17.35
C GLY A 116 -14.26 1.38 17.88
N ASP A 117 -14.37 1.59 19.18
CA ASP A 117 -13.97 2.85 19.84
C ASP A 117 -12.45 2.99 20.07
N THR A 118 -11.63 2.15 19.43
CA THR A 118 -10.17 2.12 19.65
C THR A 118 -9.39 2.93 18.60
N ASP A 119 -8.11 3.20 18.84
CA ASP A 119 -7.21 3.85 17.87
C ASP A 119 -6.71 2.91 16.75
N GLY A 120 -7.28 1.71 16.62
CA GLY A 120 -6.94 0.77 15.56
C GLY A 120 -7.58 1.18 14.22
N PHE A 121 -6.79 1.23 13.15
CA PHE A 121 -7.29 1.53 11.81
C PHE A 121 -6.83 0.49 10.78
N TYR A 122 -7.69 0.19 9.82
CA TYR A 122 -7.35 -0.67 8.69
C TYR A 122 -7.99 -0.15 7.40
N TYR A 123 -7.29 -0.36 6.30
CA TYR A 123 -7.74 -0.09 4.95
C TYR A 123 -8.54 -1.28 4.43
N ARG A 124 -9.64 -1.00 3.73
CA ARG A 124 -10.29 -1.93 2.81
C ARG A 124 -10.56 -1.22 1.49
N GLY A 125 -10.27 -1.85 0.37
CA GLY A 125 -10.59 -1.26 -0.92
C GLY A 125 -10.68 -2.22 -2.08
N TRP A 126 -11.41 -1.75 -3.10
CA TRP A 126 -11.44 -2.26 -4.46
C TRP A 126 -10.64 -1.30 -5.33
N TYR A 127 -9.46 -1.73 -5.78
CA TYR A 127 -8.52 -0.90 -6.51
C TYR A 127 -8.01 -1.66 -7.73
N HIS A 128 -8.19 -1.10 -8.93
CA HIS A 128 -7.89 -1.76 -10.21
C HIS A 128 -8.38 -3.21 -10.26
N GLU A 129 -9.68 -3.39 -9.95
CA GLU A 129 -10.36 -4.70 -9.96
C GLU A 129 -9.86 -5.73 -8.91
N GLY A 130 -9.01 -5.29 -7.98
CA GLY A 130 -8.49 -6.10 -6.88
C GLY A 130 -9.05 -5.68 -5.52
N ALA A 131 -9.48 -6.65 -4.72
CA ALA A 131 -9.83 -6.44 -3.32
C ALA A 131 -8.57 -6.50 -2.44
N LEU A 132 -8.44 -5.63 -1.44
CA LEU A 132 -7.36 -5.71 -0.46
C LEU A 132 -7.80 -5.18 0.89
N GLU A 133 -7.33 -5.84 1.95
CA GLU A 133 -7.38 -5.35 3.32
C GLU A 133 -5.96 -5.24 3.89
N ARG A 134 -5.71 -4.20 4.69
CA ARG A 134 -4.42 -4.01 5.36
C ARG A 134 -4.49 -3.06 6.54
N ASP A 135 -3.73 -3.35 7.59
CA ASP A 135 -3.58 -2.45 8.72
C ASP A 135 -2.95 -1.12 8.31
N VAL A 136 -3.47 -0.03 8.89
CA VAL A 136 -2.87 1.30 8.78
C VAL A 136 -1.68 1.35 9.70
N THR A 137 -0.52 1.68 9.13
CA THR A 137 0.75 1.79 9.85
C THR A 137 1.07 3.21 10.28
N SER A 138 0.50 4.22 9.62
CA SER A 138 0.57 5.61 10.04
C SER A 138 -0.60 6.42 9.52
N ARG A 139 -1.03 7.40 10.30
CA ARG A 139 -2.09 8.36 9.98
C ARG A 139 -1.58 9.77 10.25
N SER A 140 -1.90 10.72 9.37
CA SER A 140 -1.63 12.14 9.61
C SER A 140 -2.54 12.69 10.71
N PRO A 141 -2.10 13.70 11.48
CA PRO A 141 -2.92 14.30 12.55
C PRO A 141 -4.26 14.89 12.08
N ASP A 142 -4.36 15.29 10.81
CA ASP A 142 -5.59 15.82 10.21
C ASP A 142 -6.57 14.73 9.74
N GLY A 143 -6.19 13.45 9.85
CA GLY A 143 -7.01 12.32 9.46
C GLY A 143 -7.29 12.21 7.96
N ARG A 144 -6.46 12.82 7.11
CA ARG A 144 -6.64 12.83 5.65
C ARG A 144 -5.62 11.99 4.89
N SER A 145 -4.52 11.63 5.53
CA SER A 145 -3.45 10.86 4.91
C SER A 145 -3.13 9.62 5.75
N TYR A 146 -2.95 8.50 5.05
CA TYR A 146 -2.82 7.17 5.63
C TYR A 146 -1.73 6.40 4.89
N SER A 147 -0.97 5.58 5.60
CA SER A 147 0.03 4.68 4.99
C SER A 147 -0.15 3.26 5.51
N MET A 148 -0.17 2.32 4.58
CA MET A 148 -0.24 0.88 4.85
C MET A 148 1.03 0.23 4.32
N LYS A 149 1.96 -0.11 5.21
CA LYS A 149 3.25 -0.74 4.86
C LYS A 149 3.19 -2.25 5.05
N SER A 150 3.65 -3.00 4.06
CA SER A 150 3.82 -4.45 4.15
C SER A 150 4.97 -4.89 3.25
N GLY A 151 6.08 -5.31 3.85
CA GLY A 151 7.30 -5.66 3.11
C GLY A 151 7.82 -4.47 2.30
N GLY A 152 8.14 -4.70 1.03
CA GLY A 152 8.62 -3.66 0.08
C GLY A 152 7.52 -2.79 -0.53
N THR A 153 6.25 -2.98 -0.15
CA THR A 153 5.09 -2.27 -0.70
C THR A 153 4.51 -1.31 0.33
N VAL A 154 4.21 -0.10 -0.12
CA VAL A 154 3.53 0.94 0.65
C VAL A 154 2.34 1.44 -0.15
N ILE A 155 1.16 1.44 0.46
CA ILE A 155 0.00 2.14 -0.08
C ILE A 155 -0.14 3.43 0.70
N ASN A 156 -0.14 4.57 -0.01
CA ASN A 156 -0.36 5.88 0.59
C ASN A 156 -1.68 6.44 0.08
N ILE A 157 -2.51 6.90 1.00
CA ILE A 157 -3.60 7.82 0.71
C ILE A 157 -3.11 9.19 1.14
N ASP A 158 -3.16 10.16 0.24
CA ASP A 158 -2.83 11.56 0.52
C ASP A 158 -3.98 12.46 0.10
N GLY A 159 -4.89 12.72 1.04
CA GLY A 159 -6.09 13.52 0.81
C GLY A 159 -7.02 12.88 -0.21
N SER A 160 -6.79 13.16 -1.49
CA SER A 160 -7.63 12.72 -2.62
C SER A 160 -6.94 11.76 -3.58
N ALA A 161 -5.72 11.33 -3.30
CA ALA A 161 -5.00 10.41 -4.16
C ALA A 161 -4.60 9.14 -3.40
N LEU A 162 -4.60 8.01 -4.10
CA LEU A 162 -3.98 6.78 -3.63
C LEU A 162 -2.78 6.47 -4.53
N SER A 163 -1.66 6.10 -3.93
CA SER A 163 -0.48 5.60 -4.63
C SER A 163 -0.01 4.29 -4.03
N VAL A 164 0.43 3.38 -4.89
CA VAL A 164 1.10 2.13 -4.51
C VAL A 164 2.56 2.27 -4.88
N VAL A 165 3.42 2.31 -3.88
CA VAL A 165 4.88 2.41 -4.02
C VAL A 165 5.48 1.04 -3.74
N GLN A 166 6.32 0.56 -4.66
CA GLN A 166 7.10 -0.67 -4.48
C GLN A 166 8.57 -0.36 -4.64
N ASN A 167 9.39 -0.77 -3.67
CA ASN A 167 10.84 -0.55 -3.67
C ASN A 167 11.23 0.92 -3.95
N GLY A 168 10.48 1.86 -3.39
CA GLY A 168 10.71 3.30 -3.54
C GLY A 168 10.23 3.92 -4.85
N LYS A 169 9.59 3.15 -5.74
CA LYS A 169 9.03 3.65 -7.01
C LYS A 169 7.51 3.55 -7.02
N THR A 170 6.82 4.58 -7.49
CA THR A 170 5.36 4.52 -7.71
C THR A 170 5.07 3.50 -8.81
N PHE A 171 4.37 2.43 -8.42
CA PHE A 171 3.96 1.37 -9.31
C PHE A 171 2.59 1.64 -9.94
N SER A 172 1.69 2.24 -9.15
CA SER A 172 0.35 2.60 -9.59
C SER A 172 -0.18 3.78 -8.78
N SER A 173 -1.11 4.55 -9.34
CA SER A 173 -1.78 5.63 -8.64
C SER A 173 -3.18 5.87 -9.19
N THR A 174 -4.05 6.44 -8.36
CA THR A 174 -5.35 6.96 -8.78
C THR A 174 -5.69 8.24 -8.01
N VAL A 175 -6.58 9.03 -8.58
CA VAL A 175 -7.18 10.20 -7.94
C VAL A 175 -8.65 9.92 -7.72
N PHE A 176 -9.16 10.24 -6.55
CA PHE A 176 -10.57 10.13 -6.21
C PHE A 176 -11.33 11.38 -6.65
N ASP A 177 -12.45 11.18 -7.34
CA ASP A 177 -13.35 12.26 -7.74
C ASP A 177 -14.10 12.81 -6.53
N ASP A 178 -14.50 11.93 -5.62
CA ASP A 178 -15.17 12.28 -4.37
C ASP A 178 -14.46 11.63 -3.18
N VAL A 179 -14.24 12.42 -2.13
CA VAL A 179 -13.70 11.97 -0.85
C VAL A 179 -14.57 12.43 0.31
N ALA A 180 -14.73 11.59 1.32
CA ALA A 180 -15.43 11.93 2.54
C ALA A 180 -14.60 11.54 3.76
N THR A 181 -14.68 12.37 4.79
CA THR A 181 -14.13 12.09 6.12
C THR A 181 -15.23 12.25 7.15
N ARG A 182 -15.23 11.42 8.18
CA ARG A 182 -16.12 11.58 9.33
C ARG A 182 -15.48 11.05 10.59
N GLU A 183 -16.00 11.48 11.73
CA GLU A 183 -15.81 10.79 12.99
C GLU A 183 -16.85 9.66 13.06
N PRO A 184 -16.49 8.45 13.52
CA PRO A 184 -17.48 7.40 13.71
C PRO A 184 -18.46 7.77 14.82
N ASP A 185 -19.70 7.34 14.66
CA ASP A 185 -20.80 7.60 15.60
C ASP A 185 -21.10 6.33 16.38
N TRP A 186 -20.46 6.18 17.54
CA TRP A 186 -20.50 4.95 18.35
C TRP A 186 -21.71 4.84 19.31
N GLY A 187 -22.62 5.82 19.30
CA GLY A 187 -23.86 5.79 20.09
C GLY A 187 -23.74 6.24 21.54
#